data_AF-F9UHQ7-F1
#
_entry.id   AF-F9UHQ7-F1
#
_cell.length_a   1.000
_cell.length_b   1.000
_cell.length_c   1.000
_cell.angle_alpha   90.00
_cell.angle_beta   90.00
_cell.angle_gamma   90.00
#
_symmetry.space_group_name_H-M   'P 1'
#
loop_
_entity.id
_entity.type
_entity.pdbx_description
1 polymer ?
#
loop_
_entity_poly.entity_id
_entity_poly.type
_entity_poly.pdbx_seq_one_letter_code
_entity_poly.pdbx_strand_id
1 'polypeptide(L)'
;MHRTPAMRDDDLERVWKPLLVAARKLPPTGSGFDSLMARALDAFAGTSIERFPTASELALPVALSLLGLDTSAPPAEVVATLQHHMAAAPAAHPLDVVTAYGCGWARRVAPTATGWDGRWDRAQAALHALVARFVGDAAKQLERAGIRFPYEPDTAFAADLLIIRLYRPLSTLPLDEAQALYITCTEDGAQVTCGEDHEELIPAGAKAVYDVRHDKAGPPRLRRGENTLTLAPDHASVLRVTAMDLETRITLTAGNREKTLKLAPSEILELAGPVTLDVLECTCGHWRCAERHRLSGWQPDAAEISLASFVASAVKGPGRTLRTGTFPQGMLFALWSREGF
;
A
#
# COMPACT_ATOMS: atom_id res chain seq x y z
N MET A 1 -27.22 20.12 -7.91
CA MET A 1 -25.75 19.94 -7.85
C MET A 1 -25.10 21.29 -8.14
N HIS A 2 -24.61 21.99 -7.12
CA HIS A 2 -23.81 23.19 -7.32
C HIS A 2 -22.40 22.75 -7.68
N ARG A 3 -21.92 23.09 -8.88
CA ARG A 3 -20.50 22.92 -9.22
C ARG A 3 -19.72 23.95 -8.42
N THR A 4 -18.83 23.51 -7.54
CA THR A 4 -17.86 24.38 -6.90
C THR A 4 -17.03 25.04 -8.00
N PRO A 5 -16.96 26.37 -8.08
CA PRO A 5 -16.15 27.04 -9.09
C PRO A 5 -14.68 26.62 -8.93
N ALA A 6 -14.01 26.30 -10.03
CA ALA A 6 -12.59 25.99 -10.01
C ALA A 6 -11.82 27.23 -9.53
N MET A 7 -10.97 27.06 -8.53
CA MET A 7 -10.05 28.10 -8.04
C MET A 7 -9.12 28.51 -9.19
N ARG A 8 -9.04 29.82 -9.48
CA ARG A 8 -8.16 30.35 -10.53
C ARG A 8 -6.70 30.31 -10.08
N ASP A 9 -5.78 30.09 -11.01
CA ASP A 9 -4.34 29.98 -10.73
C ASP A 9 -3.79 31.21 -9.99
N ASP A 10 -4.19 32.41 -10.42
CA ASP A 10 -3.81 33.68 -9.79
C ASP A 10 -4.28 33.80 -8.33
N ASP A 11 -5.42 33.19 -7.99
CA ASP A 11 -5.98 33.24 -6.65
C ASP A 11 -5.18 32.32 -5.71
N LEU A 12 -4.75 31.15 -6.20
CA LEU A 12 -3.94 30.20 -5.43
C LEU A 12 -2.54 30.75 -5.13
N GLU A 13 -1.83 31.29 -6.13
CA GLU A 13 -0.46 31.79 -5.94
C GLU A 13 -0.41 32.92 -4.91
N ARG A 14 -1.42 33.80 -4.91
CA ARG A 14 -1.54 34.91 -3.97
C ARG A 14 -1.78 34.47 -2.53
N VAL A 15 -2.50 33.36 -2.32
CA VAL A 15 -2.86 32.86 -0.98
C VAL A 15 -1.89 31.82 -0.46
N TRP A 16 -1.11 31.21 -1.36
CA TRP A 16 -0.17 30.14 -1.04
C TRP A 16 0.91 30.56 -0.05
N LYS A 17 1.58 31.70 -0.29
CA LYS A 17 2.62 32.21 0.62
C LYS A 17 2.08 32.50 2.03
N PRO A 18 0.97 33.23 2.20
CA PRO A 18 0.32 33.38 3.51
C PRO A 18 -0.02 32.04 4.17
N LEU A 19 -0.59 31.09 3.42
CA LEU A 19 -0.94 29.76 3.92
C LEU A 19 0.29 28.99 4.42
N LEU A 20 1.38 28.96 3.66
CA LEU A 20 2.63 28.33 4.07
C LEU A 20 3.19 28.96 5.35
N VAL A 21 3.17 30.29 5.46
CA VAL A 21 3.64 31.00 6.65
C VAL A 21 2.79 30.65 7.88
N ALA A 22 1.46 30.58 7.73
CA ALA A 22 0.56 30.19 8.81
C ALA A 22 0.78 28.72 9.22
N ALA A 23 0.87 27.82 8.24
CA ALA A 23 1.14 26.40 8.45
C ALA A 23 2.44 26.17 9.23
N ARG A 24 3.51 26.90 8.91
CA ARG A 24 4.81 26.82 9.61
C ARG A 24 4.78 27.26 11.07
N LYS A 25 3.83 28.13 11.44
CA LYS A 25 3.66 28.59 12.83
C LYS A 25 2.88 27.60 13.67
N LEU A 26 2.26 26.59 13.06
CA LEU A 26 1.59 25.54 13.81
C LEU A 26 2.67 24.62 14.39
N PRO A 27 2.78 24.52 15.73
CA PRO A 27 3.70 23.58 16.34
C PRO A 27 3.35 22.16 15.87
N PRO A 28 4.36 21.28 15.71
CA PRO A 28 4.12 19.86 15.51
C PRO A 28 3.56 19.28 16.81
N THR A 29 2.27 19.51 17.07
CA THR A 29 1.61 18.98 18.26
C THR A 29 1.07 17.60 17.94
N GLY A 30 1.16 16.67 18.90
CA GLY A 30 0.55 15.33 18.82
C GLY A 30 -0.98 15.31 18.72
N SER A 31 -1.60 16.46 18.45
CA SER A 31 -2.99 16.61 18.07
C SER A 31 -3.18 16.08 16.64
N GLY A 32 -4.19 15.23 16.43
CA GLY A 32 -4.49 14.66 15.11
C GLY A 32 -4.69 15.72 14.02
N PHE A 33 -4.57 15.28 12.77
CA PHE A 33 -4.66 16.10 11.55
C PHE A 33 -5.88 17.04 11.52
N ASP A 34 -7.01 16.65 12.11
CA ASP A 34 -8.23 17.48 12.20
C ASP A 34 -8.00 18.77 13.00
N SER A 35 -7.22 18.70 14.08
CA SER A 35 -6.88 19.87 14.89
C SER A 35 -5.93 20.81 14.15
N LEU A 36 -5.00 20.25 13.36
CA LEU A 36 -4.08 21.04 12.54
C LEU A 36 -4.85 21.77 11.43
N MET A 37 -5.77 21.07 10.76
CA MET A 37 -6.65 21.64 9.73
C MET A 37 -7.54 22.75 10.29
N ALA A 38 -8.22 22.51 11.42
CA ALA A 38 -9.07 23.51 12.06
C ALA A 38 -8.29 24.77 12.43
N ARG A 39 -7.11 24.63 13.04
CA ARG A 39 -6.26 25.77 13.41
C ARG A 39 -5.74 26.54 12.19
N ALA A 40 -5.41 25.84 11.11
CA ALA A 40 -4.98 26.46 9.87
C ALA A 40 -6.14 27.23 9.19
N LEU A 41 -7.35 26.65 9.20
CA LEU A 41 -8.57 27.31 8.72
C LEU A 41 -8.89 28.55 9.55
N ASP A 42 -8.82 28.47 10.88
CA ASP A 42 -9.05 29.61 11.79
C ASP A 42 -8.03 30.74 11.56
N ALA A 43 -6.74 30.38 11.46
CA ALA A 43 -5.68 31.33 11.16
C ALA A 43 -5.89 32.02 9.80
N PHE A 44 -6.47 31.31 8.83
CA PHE A 44 -6.70 31.83 7.49
C PHE A 44 -8.00 32.64 7.36
N ALA A 45 -9.06 32.25 8.05
CA ALA A 45 -10.32 32.99 8.11
C ALA A 45 -10.05 34.44 8.57
N GLY A 46 -9.13 34.65 9.52
CA GLY A 46 -8.71 35.98 9.94
C GLY A 46 -8.04 36.86 8.86
N THR A 47 -7.64 36.29 7.71
CA THR A 47 -6.82 36.98 6.69
C THR A 47 -7.43 37.04 5.28
N SER A 48 -8.52 36.31 4.99
CA SER A 48 -8.99 36.12 3.60
C SER A 48 -10.48 35.77 3.41
N ILE A 49 -11.35 36.07 4.39
CA ILE A 49 -12.81 35.83 4.30
C ILE A 49 -13.45 36.40 3.03
N GLU A 50 -12.96 37.52 2.49
CA GLU A 50 -13.55 38.13 1.29
C GLU A 50 -13.36 37.32 -0.01
N ARG A 51 -12.42 36.37 -0.05
CA ARG A 51 -12.06 35.64 -1.29
C ARG A 51 -12.51 34.18 -1.32
N PHE A 52 -12.72 33.57 -0.16
CA PHE A 52 -13.19 32.19 -0.05
C PHE A 52 -14.42 32.17 0.85
N PRO A 53 -15.62 32.10 0.26
CA PRO A 53 -16.86 32.21 1.03
C PRO A 53 -17.11 31.01 1.95
N THR A 54 -16.44 29.88 1.75
CA THR A 54 -16.68 28.66 2.55
C THR A 54 -15.41 27.95 3.03
N ALA A 55 -15.51 27.29 4.19
CA ALA A 55 -14.44 26.43 4.72
C ALA A 55 -14.09 25.25 3.78
N SER A 56 -15.06 24.78 3.00
CA SER A 56 -14.86 23.71 2.01
C SER A 56 -13.92 24.14 0.87
N GLU A 57 -14.05 25.38 0.39
CA GLU A 57 -13.17 25.93 -0.65
C GLU A 57 -11.73 26.13 -0.16
N LEU A 58 -11.54 26.32 1.15
CA LEU A 58 -10.23 26.46 1.78
C LEU A 58 -9.55 25.14 2.12
N ALA A 59 -10.31 24.06 2.18
CA ALA A 59 -9.82 22.80 2.72
C ALA A 59 -8.68 22.20 1.88
N LEU A 60 -8.76 22.29 0.55
CA LEU A 60 -7.70 21.83 -0.35
C LEU A 60 -6.44 22.73 -0.30
N PRO A 61 -6.53 24.06 -0.46
CA PRO A 61 -5.37 24.95 -0.30
C PRO A 61 -4.64 24.78 1.04
N VAL A 62 -5.40 24.63 2.13
CA VAL A 62 -4.83 24.38 3.46
C VAL A 62 -4.16 23.01 3.53
N ALA A 63 -4.80 21.95 3.00
CA ALA A 63 -4.19 20.62 2.99
C ALA A 63 -2.88 20.59 2.19
N LEU A 64 -2.88 21.25 1.02
CA LEU A 64 -1.69 21.40 0.19
C LEU A 64 -0.61 22.22 0.89
N SER A 65 -0.92 23.30 1.62
CA SER A 65 0.10 24.09 2.31
C SER A 65 0.72 23.34 3.50
N LEU A 66 -0.05 22.45 4.14
CA LEU A 66 0.42 21.58 5.21
C LEU A 66 1.31 20.46 4.68
N LEU A 67 0.92 19.79 3.59
CA LEU A 67 1.51 18.50 3.16
C LEU A 67 2.28 18.55 1.82
N GLY A 68 2.09 19.59 1.04
CA GLY A 68 2.76 19.82 -0.24
C GLY A 68 4.16 20.42 -0.09
N LEU A 69 4.68 21.01 -1.17
CA LEU A 69 6.03 21.57 -1.18
C LEU A 69 6.11 22.96 -0.55
N ASP A 70 7.23 23.21 0.12
CA ASP A 70 7.54 24.50 0.73
C ASP A 70 8.03 25.58 -0.23
N THR A 71 8.41 25.18 -1.45
CA THR A 71 9.23 26.01 -2.36
C THR A 71 8.45 26.70 -3.45
N SER A 72 7.27 26.18 -3.81
CA SER A 72 6.48 26.66 -4.94
C SER A 72 4.99 26.37 -4.74
N ALA A 73 4.14 27.14 -5.40
CA ALA A 73 2.71 26.83 -5.49
C ALA A 73 2.50 25.52 -6.28
N PRO A 74 1.46 24.74 -5.97
CA PRO A 74 1.13 23.54 -6.73
C PRO A 74 0.72 23.89 -8.17
N PRO A 75 1.13 23.09 -9.16
CA PRO A 75 0.65 23.22 -10.54
C PRO A 75 -0.88 23.13 -10.64
N ALA A 76 -1.47 23.85 -11.59
CA ALA A 76 -2.91 23.85 -11.84
C ALA A 76 -3.48 22.43 -12.04
N GLU A 77 -2.73 21.56 -12.71
CA GLU A 77 -3.12 20.15 -12.95
C GLU A 77 -3.23 19.32 -11.67
N VAL A 78 -2.35 19.55 -10.69
CA VAL A 78 -2.37 18.89 -9.38
C VAL A 78 -3.62 19.33 -8.62
N VAL A 79 -3.90 20.63 -8.63
CA VAL A 79 -5.08 21.21 -7.99
C VAL A 79 -6.36 20.66 -8.62
N ALA A 80 -6.46 20.68 -9.94
CA ALA A 80 -7.62 20.18 -10.67
C ALA A 80 -7.89 18.70 -10.41
N THR A 81 -6.84 17.88 -10.35
CA THR A 81 -6.94 16.44 -10.07
C THR A 81 -7.40 16.18 -8.64
N LEU A 82 -6.86 16.89 -7.66
CA LEU A 82 -7.28 16.77 -6.27
C LEU A 82 -8.72 17.25 -6.06
N GLN A 83 -9.13 18.34 -6.70
CA GLN A 83 -10.52 18.81 -6.70
C GLN A 83 -11.46 17.75 -7.28
N HIS A 84 -11.07 17.10 -8.38
CA HIS A 84 -11.86 16.02 -8.97
C HIS A 84 -12.08 14.86 -7.99
N HIS A 85 -11.01 14.38 -7.34
CA HIS A 85 -11.12 13.29 -6.35
C HIS A 85 -11.93 13.70 -5.10
N MET A 86 -11.73 14.91 -4.59
CA MET A 86 -12.50 15.41 -3.44
C MET A 86 -13.99 15.60 -3.77
N ALA A 87 -14.31 16.01 -4.99
CA ALA A 87 -15.70 16.11 -5.44
C ALA A 87 -16.37 14.73 -5.60
N ALA A 88 -15.60 13.72 -6.04
CA ALA A 88 -16.07 12.34 -6.11
C ALA A 88 -16.21 11.67 -4.73
N ALA A 89 -15.47 12.16 -3.74
CA ALA A 89 -15.40 11.61 -2.38
C ALA A 89 -15.70 12.67 -1.30
N PRO A 90 -16.92 13.22 -1.22
CA PRO A 90 -17.23 14.33 -0.33
C PRO A 90 -17.09 13.99 1.17
N ALA A 91 -17.09 12.70 1.53
CA ALA A 91 -16.86 12.22 2.88
C ALA A 91 -15.37 12.05 3.23
N ALA A 92 -14.48 12.06 2.23
CA ALA A 92 -13.04 11.89 2.46
C ALA A 92 -12.44 13.17 3.05
N HIS A 93 -11.62 13.01 4.08
CA HIS A 93 -10.92 14.14 4.67
C HIS A 93 -9.88 14.70 3.67
N PRO A 94 -9.82 16.02 3.42
CA PRO A 94 -8.89 16.62 2.46
C PRO A 94 -7.43 16.23 2.70
N LEU A 95 -6.99 16.17 3.96
CA LEU A 95 -5.63 15.73 4.31
C LEU A 95 -5.36 14.28 3.94
N ASP A 96 -6.36 13.39 4.00
CA ASP A 96 -6.18 12.00 3.59
C ASP A 96 -5.91 11.93 2.08
N VAL A 97 -6.71 12.64 1.29
CA VAL A 97 -6.57 12.69 -0.18
C VAL A 97 -5.21 13.28 -0.57
N VAL A 98 -4.83 14.41 0.04
CA VAL A 98 -3.55 15.07 -0.23
C VAL A 98 -2.36 14.23 0.27
N THR A 99 -2.48 13.56 1.42
CA THR A 99 -1.44 12.63 1.91
C THR A 99 -1.22 11.49 0.92
N ALA A 100 -2.30 10.81 0.51
CA ALA A 100 -2.22 9.69 -0.41
C ALA A 100 -1.67 10.14 -1.78
N TYR A 101 -2.20 11.23 -2.34
CA TYR A 101 -1.76 11.77 -3.62
C TYR A 101 -0.29 12.18 -3.58
N GLY A 102 0.14 12.91 -2.53
CA GLY A 102 1.55 13.27 -2.31
C GLY A 102 2.46 12.04 -2.22
N CYS A 103 1.92 10.91 -1.76
CA CYS A 103 2.58 9.60 -1.72
C CYS A 103 2.45 8.77 -3.01
N GLY A 104 1.92 9.34 -4.09
CA GLY A 104 1.84 8.70 -5.41
C GLY A 104 0.54 7.94 -5.69
N TRP A 105 -0.48 8.05 -4.85
CA TRP A 105 -1.82 7.57 -5.19
C TRP A 105 -2.39 8.33 -6.39
N ALA A 106 -3.12 7.62 -7.26
CA ALA A 106 -3.77 8.15 -8.47
C ALA A 106 -2.82 8.86 -9.47
N ARG A 107 -1.50 8.64 -9.37
CA ARG A 107 -0.51 9.21 -10.30
C ARG A 107 0.71 8.31 -10.46
N ARG A 108 1.50 8.55 -11.51
CA ARG A 108 2.79 7.88 -11.70
C ARG A 108 3.89 8.77 -11.10
N VAL A 109 4.65 8.24 -10.16
CA VAL A 109 5.82 8.91 -9.58
C VAL A 109 7.06 8.14 -10.02
N ALA A 110 7.95 8.79 -10.76
CA ALA A 110 9.24 8.21 -11.11
C ALA A 110 10.15 8.21 -9.86
N PRO A 111 11.02 7.19 -9.66
CA PRO A 111 11.89 7.10 -8.49
C PRO A 111 12.80 8.32 -8.30
N THR A 112 13.19 8.98 -9.40
CA THR A 112 14.08 10.14 -9.42
C THR A 112 13.33 11.47 -9.51
N ALA A 113 12.01 11.46 -9.60
CA ALA A 113 11.22 12.69 -9.71
C ALA A 113 11.28 13.47 -8.39
N THR A 114 11.46 14.78 -8.50
CA THR A 114 11.50 15.72 -7.39
C THR A 114 10.35 16.71 -7.49
N GLY A 115 10.13 17.49 -6.43
CA GLY A 115 9.12 18.54 -6.45
C GLY A 115 7.71 17.97 -6.58
N TRP A 116 6.86 18.61 -7.40
CA TRP A 116 5.44 18.28 -7.44
C TRP A 116 5.19 16.96 -8.15
N ASP A 117 6.07 16.56 -9.08
CA ASP A 117 6.04 15.27 -9.77
C ASP A 117 6.60 14.11 -8.93
N GLY A 118 7.39 14.45 -7.91
CA GLY A 118 7.96 13.51 -6.93
C GLY A 118 7.00 13.17 -5.79
N ARG A 119 7.49 12.35 -4.86
CA ARG A 119 6.83 12.16 -3.55
C ARG A 119 7.08 13.38 -2.68
N TRP A 120 6.08 13.84 -1.94
CA TRP A 120 6.22 15.03 -1.10
C TRP A 120 6.61 14.63 0.33
N ASP A 121 7.72 15.15 0.83
CA ASP A 121 8.30 14.73 2.11
C ASP A 121 7.32 14.83 3.28
N ARG A 122 6.51 15.89 3.34
CA ARG A 122 5.51 16.05 4.41
C ARG A 122 4.34 15.09 4.29
N ALA A 123 3.89 14.79 3.07
CA ALA A 123 2.89 13.74 2.85
C ALA A 123 3.44 12.36 3.23
N GLN A 124 4.71 12.07 2.93
CA GLN A 124 5.37 10.82 3.34
C GLN A 124 5.48 10.72 4.86
N ALA A 125 5.90 11.80 5.53
CA ALA A 125 5.96 11.85 7.00
C ALA A 125 4.57 11.68 7.63
N ALA A 126 3.53 12.27 7.04
CA ALA A 126 2.14 12.11 7.46
C ALA A 126 1.69 10.65 7.37
N LEU A 127 1.95 9.98 6.24
CA LEU A 127 1.66 8.56 6.09
C LEU A 127 2.49 7.71 7.05
N HIS A 128 3.76 8.06 7.28
CA HIS A 128 4.62 7.35 8.21
C HIS A 128 4.08 7.38 9.63
N ALA A 129 3.74 8.57 10.14
CA ALA A 129 3.14 8.70 11.46
C ALA A 129 1.84 7.87 11.58
N LEU A 130 1.05 7.81 10.51
CA LEU A 130 -0.18 7.01 10.46
C LEU A 130 0.11 5.50 10.54
N VAL A 131 1.08 5.00 9.77
CA VAL A 131 1.50 3.60 9.78
C VAL A 131 2.10 3.23 11.14
N ALA A 132 3.04 4.02 11.64
CA ALA A 132 3.71 3.80 12.93
C ALA A 132 2.70 3.73 14.08
N ARG A 133 1.68 4.59 14.08
CA ARG A 133 0.57 4.50 15.05
C ARG A 133 -0.09 3.12 15.01
N PHE A 134 -0.45 2.61 13.83
CA PHE A 134 -1.14 1.33 13.72
C PHE A 134 -0.25 0.13 13.99
N VAL A 135 1.05 0.22 13.72
CA VAL A 135 2.04 -0.78 14.15
C VAL A 135 2.10 -0.81 15.67
N GLY A 136 2.26 0.34 16.33
CA GLY A 136 2.29 0.43 17.79
C GLY A 136 0.99 -0.04 18.46
N ASP A 137 -0.18 0.29 17.86
CA ASP A 137 -1.47 -0.21 18.32
C ASP A 137 -1.59 -1.73 18.20
N ALA A 138 -1.01 -2.32 17.15
CA ALA A 138 -1.00 -3.76 16.94
C ALA A 138 -0.09 -4.46 17.95
N ALA A 139 1.12 -3.95 18.14
CA ALA A 139 2.09 -4.46 19.12
C ALA A 139 1.48 -4.47 20.53
N LYS A 140 0.89 -3.35 20.99
CA LYS A 140 0.22 -3.26 22.29
C LYS A 140 -0.93 -4.25 22.45
N GLN A 141 -1.69 -4.50 21.38
CA GLN A 141 -2.80 -5.46 21.42
C GLN A 141 -2.30 -6.91 21.51
N LEU A 142 -1.23 -7.24 20.79
CA LEU A 142 -0.61 -8.57 20.83
C LEU A 142 0.05 -8.84 22.19
N GLU A 143 0.74 -7.84 22.74
CA GLU A 143 1.30 -7.89 24.09
C GLU A 143 0.22 -8.17 25.14
N ARG A 144 -0.92 -7.45 25.08
CA ARG A 144 -2.09 -7.68 25.96
C ARG A 144 -2.70 -9.07 25.78
N ALA A 145 -2.57 -9.67 24.60
CA ALA A 145 -3.02 -11.03 24.32
C ALA A 145 -2.00 -12.09 24.75
N GLY A 146 -0.85 -11.70 25.32
CA GLY A 146 0.23 -12.61 25.73
C GLY A 146 1.06 -13.15 24.57
N ILE A 147 0.90 -12.60 23.36
CA ILE A 147 1.70 -12.95 22.20
C ILE A 147 2.95 -12.07 22.21
N ARG A 148 4.11 -12.71 22.41
CA ARG A 148 5.41 -12.05 22.34
C ARG A 148 6.21 -12.63 21.18
N PHE A 149 6.79 -11.76 20.39
CA PHE A 149 7.76 -12.12 19.37
C PHE A 149 9.15 -12.13 20.01
N PRO A 150 10.01 -13.15 19.76
CA PRO A 150 11.39 -13.18 20.26
C PRO A 150 12.18 -11.90 19.96
N TYR A 151 11.81 -11.14 18.92
CA TYR A 151 12.36 -9.85 18.61
C TYR A 151 11.23 -8.85 18.33
N GLU A 152 11.21 -7.74 19.06
CA GLU A 152 10.29 -6.62 18.80
C GLU A 152 11.03 -5.60 17.93
N PRO A 153 10.81 -5.56 16.61
CA PRO A 153 11.39 -4.52 15.80
C PRO A 153 10.87 -3.17 16.27
N ASP A 154 11.75 -2.17 16.24
CA ASP A 154 11.37 -0.79 16.50
C ASP A 154 10.14 -0.43 15.64
N THR A 155 9.12 0.16 16.29
CA THR A 155 7.88 0.55 15.63
C THR A 155 8.15 1.48 14.45
N ALA A 156 9.17 2.34 14.54
CA ALA A 156 9.58 3.21 13.44
C ALA A 156 10.14 2.39 12.27
N PHE A 157 11.08 1.48 12.55
CA PHE A 157 11.66 0.60 11.53
C PHE A 157 10.60 -0.26 10.81
N ALA A 158 9.67 -0.87 11.56
CA ALA A 158 8.59 -1.63 10.97
C ALA A 158 7.66 -0.74 10.12
N ALA A 159 7.42 0.51 10.53
CA ALA A 159 6.62 1.46 9.76
C ALA A 159 7.31 1.85 8.45
N ASP A 160 8.61 2.14 8.47
CA ASP A 160 9.40 2.44 7.27
C ASP A 160 9.29 1.32 6.23
N LEU A 161 9.50 0.07 6.67
CA LEU A 161 9.36 -1.08 5.79
C LEU A 161 7.92 -1.15 5.25
N LEU A 162 6.90 -1.09 6.10
CA LEU A 162 5.50 -1.16 5.66
C LEU A 162 5.08 -0.03 4.72
N ILE A 163 5.67 1.15 4.82
CA ILE A 163 5.42 2.26 3.89
C ILE A 163 5.95 1.95 2.49
N ILE A 164 7.18 1.47 2.39
CA ILE A 164 7.75 1.00 1.13
C ILE A 164 6.78 -0.01 0.51
N ARG A 165 6.26 -0.92 1.35
CA ARG A 165 5.30 -1.92 0.91
C ARG A 165 3.91 -1.38 0.57
N LEU A 166 3.46 -0.29 1.18
CA LEU A 166 2.20 0.38 0.83
C LEU A 166 2.30 1.09 -0.52
N TYR A 167 3.47 1.65 -0.82
CA TYR A 167 3.71 2.45 -2.00
C TYR A 167 3.72 1.63 -3.28
N ARG A 168 4.58 0.63 -3.35
CA ARG A 168 4.73 -0.20 -4.55
C ARG A 168 5.61 -1.42 -4.25
N PRO A 169 5.04 -2.47 -3.65
CA PRO A 169 5.77 -3.67 -3.24
C PRO A 169 5.84 -4.65 -4.40
N LEU A 170 6.42 -4.26 -5.53
CA LEU A 170 6.50 -5.14 -6.69
C LEU A 170 7.94 -5.28 -7.13
N SER A 171 8.54 -6.39 -6.71
CA SER A 171 9.68 -6.95 -7.42
C SER A 171 9.12 -7.74 -8.61
N THR A 172 9.61 -7.42 -9.80
CA THR A 172 9.24 -8.15 -11.01
C THR A 172 10.31 -9.19 -11.29
N LEU A 173 9.91 -10.45 -11.43
CA LEU A 173 10.77 -11.55 -11.84
C LEU A 173 10.30 -12.03 -13.22
N PRO A 174 10.94 -11.55 -14.31
CA PRO A 174 10.64 -12.06 -15.64
C PRO A 174 11.24 -13.47 -15.78
N LEU A 175 10.45 -14.39 -16.32
CA LEU A 175 10.88 -15.72 -16.74
C LEU A 175 10.78 -15.77 -18.26
N ASP A 176 11.87 -16.10 -18.93
CA ASP A 176 11.86 -16.40 -20.37
C ASP A 176 11.44 -17.86 -20.66
N GLU A 177 11.61 -18.31 -21.91
CA GLU A 177 11.25 -19.69 -22.31
C GLU A 177 12.18 -20.77 -21.71
N ALA A 178 13.40 -20.40 -21.34
CA ALA A 178 14.42 -21.30 -20.79
C ALA A 178 14.45 -21.29 -19.25
N GLN A 179 13.91 -20.24 -18.63
CA GLN A 179 13.83 -20.09 -17.19
C GLN A 179 12.58 -20.75 -16.60
N ALA A 180 12.70 -21.19 -15.35
CA ALA A 180 11.59 -21.68 -14.55
C ALA A 180 11.77 -21.26 -13.10
N LEU A 181 10.63 -21.02 -12.43
CA LEU A 181 10.57 -20.85 -10.99
C LEU A 181 10.33 -22.21 -10.34
N TYR A 182 11.21 -22.61 -9.43
CA TYR A 182 11.08 -23.83 -8.65
C TYR A 182 10.66 -23.51 -7.23
N ILE A 183 9.64 -24.20 -6.74
CA ILE A 183 9.16 -24.11 -5.36
C ILE A 183 9.33 -25.47 -4.72
N THR A 184 10.21 -25.54 -3.72
CA THR A 184 10.59 -26.77 -3.02
C THR A 184 10.12 -26.71 -1.58
N CYS A 185 9.44 -27.76 -1.10
CA CYS A 185 9.12 -27.89 0.32
C CYS A 185 10.35 -28.40 1.09
N THR A 186 10.74 -27.68 2.13
CA THR A 186 11.88 -27.95 3.01
C THR A 186 11.40 -28.09 4.46
N GLU A 187 12.28 -28.48 5.39
CA GLU A 187 11.94 -28.53 6.82
C GLU A 187 11.74 -27.12 7.42
N ASP A 188 12.41 -26.12 6.86
CA ASP A 188 12.34 -24.72 7.32
C ASP A 188 11.19 -23.93 6.67
N GLY A 189 10.47 -24.52 5.71
CA GLY A 189 9.38 -23.88 4.97
C GLY A 189 9.43 -24.17 3.47
N ALA A 190 9.27 -23.15 2.63
CA ALA A 190 9.34 -23.28 1.18
C ALA A 190 10.50 -22.46 0.60
N GLN A 191 11.34 -23.10 -0.21
CA GLN A 191 12.41 -22.43 -0.94
C GLN A 191 11.95 -22.16 -2.37
N VAL A 192 12.09 -20.92 -2.80
CA VAL A 192 11.75 -20.46 -4.15
C VAL A 192 13.04 -20.08 -4.86
N THR A 193 13.29 -20.67 -6.02
CA THR A 193 14.50 -20.41 -6.82
C THR A 193 14.14 -20.14 -8.27
N CYS A 194 14.90 -19.25 -8.91
CA CYS A 194 14.81 -19.01 -10.35
C CYS A 194 16.19 -18.60 -10.88
N GLY A 195 16.84 -19.50 -11.63
CA GLY A 195 18.20 -19.30 -12.08
C GLY A 195 19.18 -19.11 -10.91
N GLU A 196 20.31 -18.46 -11.18
CA GLU A 196 21.33 -18.16 -10.16
C GLU A 196 21.05 -16.84 -9.40
N ASP A 197 20.16 -16.00 -9.95
CA ASP A 197 19.96 -14.62 -9.50
C ASP A 197 18.81 -14.44 -8.49
N HIS A 198 17.99 -15.48 -8.28
CA HIS A 198 16.83 -15.38 -7.40
C HIS A 198 16.71 -16.61 -6.49
N GLU A 199 16.83 -16.35 -5.20
CA GLU A 199 16.58 -17.30 -4.12
C GLU A 199 15.79 -16.59 -3.00
N GLU A 200 14.67 -17.18 -2.60
CA GLU A 200 13.81 -16.69 -1.54
C GLU A 200 13.40 -17.85 -0.62
N LEU A 201 13.60 -17.68 0.69
CA LEU A 201 13.06 -18.58 1.71
C LEU A 201 11.75 -18.01 2.25
N ILE A 202 10.71 -18.84 2.22
CA ILE A 202 9.41 -18.58 2.85
C ILE A 202 9.35 -19.46 4.11
N PRO A 203 9.59 -18.91 5.30
CA PRO A 203 9.67 -19.72 6.52
C PRO A 203 8.31 -20.36 6.85
N ALA A 204 8.35 -21.45 7.61
CA ALA A 204 7.14 -22.11 8.10
C ALA A 204 6.18 -21.12 8.79
N GLY A 205 4.89 -21.16 8.41
CA GLY A 205 3.86 -20.22 8.87
C GLY A 205 3.74 -18.94 8.03
N ALA A 206 4.72 -18.64 7.18
CA ALA A 206 4.68 -17.50 6.27
C ALA A 206 4.00 -17.84 4.94
N LYS A 207 3.73 -16.77 4.15
CA LYS A 207 3.14 -16.88 2.83
C LYS A 207 3.83 -15.91 1.87
N ALA A 208 4.05 -16.36 0.64
CA ALA A 208 4.39 -15.51 -0.48
C ALA A 208 3.26 -15.54 -1.51
N VAL A 209 3.10 -14.44 -2.23
CA VAL A 209 2.06 -14.30 -3.25
C VAL A 209 2.69 -13.69 -4.49
N TYR A 210 2.44 -14.26 -5.65
CA TYR A 210 2.95 -13.82 -6.94
C TYR A 210 1.74 -13.56 -7.85
N ASP A 211 1.66 -12.37 -8.42
CA ASP A 211 0.74 -12.07 -9.51
C ASP A 211 1.41 -12.46 -10.84
N VAL A 212 0.75 -13.33 -11.58
CA VAL A 212 1.32 -14.03 -12.73
C VAL A 212 0.82 -13.33 -13.99
N ARG A 213 1.71 -12.57 -14.63
CA ARG A 213 1.39 -11.76 -15.81
C ARG A 213 1.86 -12.47 -17.06
N HIS A 214 0.88 -12.93 -17.84
CA HIS A 214 1.10 -13.65 -19.06
C HIS A 214 1.69 -12.76 -20.15
N ASP A 215 2.81 -13.18 -20.72
CA ASP A 215 3.32 -12.61 -21.94
C ASP A 215 2.67 -13.31 -23.15
N LYS A 216 2.56 -12.62 -24.29
CA LYS A 216 1.85 -13.13 -25.48
C LYS A 216 2.49 -14.39 -26.10
N ALA A 217 3.64 -14.84 -25.60
CA ALA A 217 4.46 -15.91 -26.18
C ALA A 217 4.02 -17.34 -25.79
N GLY A 218 2.99 -17.50 -24.96
CA GLY A 218 2.38 -18.81 -24.69
C GLY A 218 1.86 -18.96 -23.26
N PRO A 219 1.03 -19.98 -22.97
CA PRO A 219 0.51 -20.17 -21.62
C PRO A 219 1.57 -20.80 -20.71
N PRO A 220 1.85 -20.22 -19.53
CA PRO A 220 2.75 -20.80 -18.55
C PRO A 220 2.20 -22.11 -17.99
N ARG A 221 3.10 -22.97 -17.55
CA ARG A 221 2.81 -24.34 -17.14
C ARG A 221 3.32 -24.57 -15.73
N LEU A 222 2.44 -25.10 -14.87
CA LEU A 222 2.77 -25.60 -13.55
C LEU A 222 2.97 -27.12 -13.63
N ARG A 223 4.15 -27.61 -13.24
CA ARG A 223 4.55 -29.01 -13.28
C ARG A 223 4.87 -29.52 -11.89
N ARG A 224 4.37 -30.72 -11.58
CA ARG A 224 4.72 -31.49 -10.37
C ARG A 224 4.89 -32.95 -10.78
N GLY A 225 6.15 -33.40 -10.86
CA GLY A 225 6.48 -34.70 -11.46
C GLY A 225 5.94 -34.78 -12.90
N GLU A 226 5.19 -35.84 -13.21
CA GLU A 226 4.58 -36.03 -14.53
C GLU A 226 3.31 -35.18 -14.77
N ASN A 227 2.74 -34.59 -13.71
CA ASN A 227 1.50 -33.83 -13.81
C ASN A 227 1.79 -32.39 -14.28
N THR A 228 1.17 -31.99 -15.39
CA THR A 228 1.25 -30.62 -15.93
C THR A 228 -0.12 -29.94 -15.91
N LEU A 229 -0.16 -28.71 -15.43
CA LEU A 229 -1.32 -27.81 -15.47
C LEU A 229 -0.97 -26.57 -16.28
N THR A 230 -1.74 -26.32 -17.34
CA THR A 230 -1.59 -25.11 -18.17
C THR A 230 -2.44 -23.97 -17.61
N LEU A 231 -1.83 -22.80 -17.43
CA LEU A 231 -2.52 -21.58 -16.99
C LEU A 231 -3.16 -20.89 -18.20
N ALA A 232 -4.45 -20.54 -18.09
CA ALA A 232 -5.15 -19.86 -19.16
C ALA A 232 -4.64 -18.40 -19.30
N PRO A 233 -4.27 -17.94 -20.51
CA PRO A 233 -3.60 -16.65 -20.70
C PRO A 233 -4.52 -15.42 -20.53
N ASP A 234 -5.83 -15.61 -20.45
CA ASP A 234 -6.86 -14.58 -20.45
C ASP A 234 -7.32 -14.15 -19.04
N HIS A 235 -6.73 -14.72 -17.99
CA HIS A 235 -7.11 -14.42 -16.62
C HIS A 235 -5.91 -13.96 -15.79
N ALA A 236 -6.12 -12.88 -15.01
CA ALA A 236 -5.19 -12.53 -13.93
C ALA A 236 -5.08 -13.75 -13.00
N SER A 237 -3.87 -14.28 -12.90
CA SER A 237 -3.59 -15.50 -12.16
C SER A 237 -2.74 -15.14 -10.95
N VAL A 238 -3.13 -15.59 -9.77
CA VAL A 238 -2.39 -15.37 -8.53
C VAL A 238 -1.91 -16.71 -8.00
N LEU A 239 -0.59 -16.82 -7.82
CA LEU A 239 0.07 -17.97 -7.21
C LEU A 239 0.39 -17.63 -5.75
N ARG A 240 -0.20 -18.37 -4.82
CA ARG A 240 0.03 -18.22 -3.38
C ARG A 240 0.76 -19.44 -2.86
N VAL A 241 1.92 -19.21 -2.26
CA VAL A 241 2.73 -20.20 -1.58
C VAL A 241 2.53 -20.04 -0.08
N THR A 242 2.03 -21.08 0.59
CA THR A 242 1.87 -21.12 2.05
C THR A 242 2.77 -22.21 2.59
N ALA A 243 3.84 -21.82 3.27
CA ALA A 243 4.78 -22.73 3.90
C ALA A 243 4.23 -23.16 5.27
N MET A 244 4.28 -24.45 5.55
CA MET A 244 3.97 -25.08 6.83
C MET A 244 5.11 -26.04 7.18
N ASP A 245 5.20 -26.46 8.44
CA ASP A 245 6.35 -27.21 8.95
C ASP A 245 6.74 -28.44 8.12
N LEU A 246 5.76 -29.18 7.57
CA LEU A 246 5.99 -30.40 6.79
C LEU A 246 5.17 -30.45 5.49
N GLU A 247 4.58 -29.33 5.09
CA GLU A 247 3.89 -29.23 3.80
C GLU A 247 3.95 -27.81 3.25
N THR A 248 4.08 -27.68 1.93
CA THR A 248 3.88 -26.41 1.23
C THR A 248 2.60 -26.48 0.42
N ARG A 249 1.67 -25.56 0.69
CA ARG A 249 0.44 -25.43 -0.09
C ARG A 249 0.60 -24.38 -1.16
N ILE A 250 0.30 -24.77 -2.39
CA ILE A 250 0.35 -23.88 -3.55
C ILE A 250 -1.08 -23.68 -4.02
N THR A 251 -1.63 -22.49 -3.77
CA THR A 251 -2.95 -22.11 -4.29
C THR A 251 -2.78 -21.25 -5.53
N LEU A 252 -3.34 -21.70 -6.64
CA LEU A 252 -3.50 -20.92 -7.86
C LEU A 252 -4.94 -20.42 -7.95
N THR A 253 -5.11 -19.11 -8.09
CA THR A 253 -6.40 -18.47 -8.36
C THR A 253 -6.39 -17.85 -9.75
N ALA A 254 -7.33 -18.20 -10.62
CA ALA A 254 -7.49 -17.62 -11.95
C ALA A 254 -8.96 -17.27 -12.18
N GLY A 255 -9.29 -15.98 -12.19
CA GLY A 255 -10.68 -15.51 -12.16
C GLY A 255 -11.44 -16.06 -10.94
N ASN A 256 -12.56 -16.74 -11.18
CA ASN A 256 -13.38 -17.36 -10.11
C ASN A 256 -12.98 -18.81 -9.79
N ARG A 257 -11.90 -19.33 -10.38
CA ARG A 257 -11.44 -20.70 -10.15
C ARG A 257 -10.24 -20.69 -9.19
N GLU A 258 -10.26 -21.61 -8.24
CA GLU A 258 -9.16 -21.84 -7.32
C GLU A 258 -8.75 -23.31 -7.38
N LYS A 259 -7.45 -23.58 -7.47
CA LYS A 259 -6.88 -24.91 -7.37
C LYS A 259 -5.74 -24.90 -6.37
N THR A 260 -5.75 -25.85 -5.44
CA THR A 260 -4.68 -26.00 -4.44
C THR A 260 -3.92 -27.31 -4.67
N LEU A 261 -2.60 -27.21 -4.70
CA LEU A 261 -1.66 -28.33 -4.70
C LEU A 261 -0.96 -28.39 -3.35
N LYS A 262 -0.58 -29.59 -2.93
CA LYS A 262 0.23 -29.82 -1.73
C LYS A 262 1.56 -30.42 -2.14
N LEU A 263 2.65 -29.88 -1.60
CA LEU A 263 3.99 -30.40 -1.74
C LEU A 263 4.41 -30.98 -0.39
N ALA A 264 4.77 -32.25 -0.38
CA ALA A 264 5.46 -32.91 0.73
C ALA A 264 6.94 -32.52 0.72
N PRO A 265 7.71 -32.76 1.80
CA PRO A 265 9.13 -32.45 1.85
C PRO A 265 9.88 -33.05 0.66
N SER A 266 10.80 -32.28 0.08
CA SER A 266 11.56 -32.60 -1.14
C SER A 266 10.75 -32.68 -2.45
N GLU A 267 9.42 -32.51 -2.42
CA GLU A 267 8.66 -32.33 -3.67
C GLU A 267 8.88 -30.93 -4.24
N ILE A 268 8.96 -30.86 -5.56
CA ILE A 268 9.22 -29.65 -6.33
C ILE A 268 8.02 -29.34 -7.22
N LEU A 269 7.63 -28.07 -7.24
CA LEU A 269 6.76 -27.50 -8.26
C LEU A 269 7.57 -26.60 -9.18
N GLU A 270 7.45 -26.79 -10.49
CA GLU A 270 8.06 -25.96 -11.52
C GLU A 270 6.99 -25.09 -12.17
N LEU A 271 7.18 -23.78 -12.21
CA LEU A 271 6.44 -22.86 -13.06
C LEU A 271 7.36 -22.45 -14.22
N ALA A 272 7.01 -22.89 -15.44
CA ALA A 272 7.80 -22.65 -16.64
C ALA A 272 7.01 -21.91 -17.72
N GLY A 273 7.73 -21.18 -18.56
CA GLY A 273 7.22 -20.46 -19.72
C GLY A 273 7.29 -18.94 -19.55
N PRO A 274 7.09 -18.20 -20.66
CA PRO A 274 7.28 -16.76 -20.70
C PRO A 274 6.25 -16.04 -19.85
N VAL A 275 6.67 -15.54 -18.69
CA VAL A 275 5.77 -14.92 -17.72
C VAL A 275 6.53 -13.92 -16.87
N THR A 276 5.86 -12.83 -16.50
CA THR A 276 6.38 -11.90 -15.49
C THR A 276 5.68 -12.16 -14.17
N LEU A 277 6.45 -12.46 -13.13
CA LEU A 277 5.95 -12.62 -11.76
C LEU A 277 6.10 -11.32 -10.99
N ASP A 278 4.98 -10.75 -10.59
CA ASP A 278 4.89 -9.60 -9.71
C ASP A 278 4.83 -10.12 -8.27
N VAL A 279 5.97 -10.16 -7.57
CA VAL A 279 6.06 -10.62 -6.16
C VAL A 279 5.33 -9.63 -5.27
N LEU A 280 4.29 -10.08 -4.56
CA LEU A 280 3.49 -9.25 -3.67
C LEU A 280 4.00 -9.38 -2.23
N GLU A 281 4.36 -8.26 -1.62
CA GLU A 281 4.80 -8.24 -0.22
C GLU A 281 3.63 -8.17 0.77
N CYS A 282 2.71 -9.14 0.66
CA CYS A 282 1.59 -9.34 1.59
C CYS A 282 1.20 -10.83 1.65
N THR A 283 0.89 -11.33 2.85
CA THR A 283 0.49 -12.73 3.10
C THR A 283 -0.99 -13.01 2.88
N CYS A 284 -1.83 -12.00 2.62
CA CYS A 284 -3.29 -12.22 2.58
C CYS A 284 -3.71 -13.15 1.45
N GLY A 285 -2.93 -13.18 0.35
CA GLY A 285 -3.14 -14.13 -0.73
C GLY A 285 -4.49 -14.02 -1.41
N HIS A 286 -5.15 -12.86 -1.29
CA HIS A 286 -6.41 -12.55 -1.94
C HIS A 286 -6.09 -11.98 -3.33
N TRP A 287 -6.83 -12.39 -4.36
CA TRP A 287 -6.57 -11.93 -5.73
C TRP A 287 -6.68 -10.39 -5.89
N ARG A 288 -7.52 -9.75 -5.07
CA ARG A 288 -7.60 -8.27 -4.90
C ARG A 288 -6.64 -7.70 -3.84
N CYS A 289 -5.48 -8.31 -3.59
CA CYS A 289 -4.55 -7.84 -2.56
C CYS A 289 -4.14 -6.37 -2.77
N ALA A 290 -3.88 -5.99 -4.03
CA ALA A 290 -3.54 -4.62 -4.38
C ALA A 290 -4.60 -3.62 -3.91
N GLU A 291 -5.88 -3.99 -3.99
CA GLU A 291 -7.00 -3.13 -3.58
C GLU A 291 -7.15 -3.01 -2.06
N ARG A 292 -6.63 -3.99 -1.32
CA ARG A 292 -6.78 -4.04 0.14
C ARG A 292 -5.59 -3.43 0.87
N HIS A 293 -4.39 -3.55 0.31
CA HIS A 293 -3.13 -3.34 1.04
C HIS A 293 -2.12 -2.45 0.31
N ARG A 294 -2.42 -1.95 -0.89
CA ARG A 294 -1.58 -0.95 -1.56
C ARG A 294 -2.28 0.38 -1.57
N LEU A 295 -1.52 1.45 -1.42
CA LEU A 295 -2.08 2.80 -1.45
C LEU A 295 -2.87 3.05 -2.75
N SER A 296 -2.42 2.51 -3.89
CA SER A 296 -3.16 2.57 -5.17
C SER A 296 -4.55 1.91 -5.15
N GLY A 297 -4.79 1.01 -4.19
CA GLY A 297 -6.05 0.33 -3.96
C GLY A 297 -7.06 1.13 -3.14
N TRP A 298 -6.62 2.20 -2.48
CA TRP A 298 -7.52 3.07 -1.72
C TRP A 298 -8.46 3.81 -2.69
N GLN A 299 -9.76 3.65 -2.47
CA GLN A 299 -10.83 4.26 -3.25
C GLN A 299 -11.65 5.18 -2.34
N PRO A 300 -11.29 6.48 -2.24
CA PRO A 300 -12.00 7.41 -1.36
C PRO A 300 -13.45 7.67 -1.82
N ASP A 301 -13.76 7.41 -3.09
CA ASP A 301 -15.06 7.61 -3.73
C ASP A 301 -16.01 6.41 -3.58
N ALA A 302 -15.48 5.19 -3.56
CA ALA A 302 -16.27 3.96 -3.56
C ALA A 302 -16.64 3.45 -2.15
N ALA A 303 -15.96 3.91 -1.11
CA ALA A 303 -16.17 3.43 0.24
C ALA A 303 -15.99 4.56 1.26
N GLU A 304 -16.85 4.61 2.29
CA GLU A 304 -16.75 5.49 3.48
C GLU A 304 -15.51 5.18 4.36
N ILE A 305 -14.42 4.71 3.75
CA ILE A 305 -13.20 4.26 4.41
C ILE A 305 -12.16 5.37 4.28
N SER A 306 -11.92 6.06 5.39
CA SER A 306 -10.81 7.02 5.51
C SER A 306 -9.46 6.36 5.23
N LEU A 307 -8.45 7.16 4.87
CA LEU A 307 -7.09 6.65 4.66
C LEU A 307 -6.59 5.96 5.94
N ALA A 308 -6.94 6.49 7.11
CA ALA A 308 -6.63 5.86 8.39
C ALA A 308 -7.23 4.47 8.53
N SER A 309 -8.51 4.27 8.17
CA SER A 309 -9.15 2.96 8.23
C SER A 309 -8.55 1.99 7.21
N PHE A 310 -8.23 2.48 6.01
CA PHE A 310 -7.53 1.71 4.98
C PHE A 310 -6.15 1.23 5.47
N VAL A 311 -5.30 2.14 5.94
CA VAL A 311 -3.95 1.81 6.45
C VAL A 311 -4.05 0.89 7.67
N ALA A 312 -5.00 1.11 8.57
CA ALA A 312 -5.21 0.22 9.71
C ALA A 312 -5.49 -1.22 9.26
N SER A 313 -6.36 -1.39 8.26
CA SER A 313 -6.69 -2.69 7.69
C SER A 313 -5.48 -3.31 6.97
N ALA A 314 -4.66 -2.50 6.30
CA ALA A 314 -3.46 -2.97 5.62
C ALA A 314 -2.39 -3.46 6.61
N VAL A 315 -2.15 -2.72 7.68
CA VAL A 315 -1.17 -3.09 8.71
C VAL A 315 -1.63 -4.31 9.50
N LYS A 316 -2.89 -4.29 9.98
CA LYS A 316 -3.39 -5.24 11.01
C LYS A 316 -4.28 -6.36 10.47
N GLY A 317 -4.62 -6.34 9.18
CA GLY A 317 -5.64 -7.19 8.60
C GLY A 317 -7.06 -6.63 8.78
N PRO A 318 -8.07 -7.26 8.17
CA PRO A 318 -9.43 -6.74 8.15
C PRO A 318 -10.07 -6.70 9.56
N GLY A 319 -10.68 -5.56 9.87
CA GLY A 319 -11.41 -5.33 11.13
C GLY A 319 -10.87 -4.17 11.95
N ARG A 320 -11.74 -3.56 12.77
CA ARG A 320 -11.34 -2.46 13.67
C ARG A 320 -10.46 -2.93 14.84
N THR A 321 -10.72 -4.14 15.33
CA THR A 321 -9.98 -4.80 16.40
C THR A 321 -9.19 -5.97 15.84
N LEU A 322 -8.00 -6.24 16.38
CA LEU A 322 -7.29 -7.48 16.07
C LEU A 322 -8.15 -8.66 16.55
N ARG A 323 -8.54 -9.50 15.59
CA ARG A 323 -9.26 -10.75 15.87
C ARG A 323 -8.35 -11.90 15.50
N THR A 324 -8.45 -12.99 16.25
CA THR A 324 -7.77 -14.25 15.92
C THR A 324 -8.14 -14.64 14.48
N GLY A 325 -7.13 -14.85 13.63
CA GLY A 325 -7.31 -15.21 12.21
C GLY A 325 -7.37 -14.04 11.22
N THR A 326 -7.54 -12.78 11.66
CA THR A 326 -7.46 -11.62 10.76
C THR A 326 -6.08 -10.99 10.72
N PHE A 327 -5.34 -10.99 11.85
CA PHE A 327 -3.96 -10.48 11.89
C PHE A 327 -3.02 -11.11 10.86
N PRO A 328 -3.04 -12.44 10.61
CA PRO A 328 -2.21 -13.06 9.59
C PRO A 328 -2.47 -12.60 8.16
N GLN A 329 -3.55 -11.84 7.94
CA GLN A 329 -3.90 -11.24 6.65
C GLN A 329 -3.33 -9.82 6.49
N GLY A 330 -2.79 -9.22 7.55
CA GLY A 330 -2.14 -7.90 7.52
C GLY A 330 -0.69 -7.96 7.08
N MET A 331 -0.17 -6.82 6.62
CA MET A 331 1.22 -6.68 6.18
C MET A 331 2.22 -6.75 7.34
N LEU A 332 1.82 -6.37 8.57
CA LEU A 332 2.72 -6.44 9.72
C LEU A 332 3.08 -7.88 10.07
N PHE A 333 2.10 -8.78 10.05
CA PHE A 333 2.36 -10.22 10.23
C PHE A 333 3.30 -10.74 9.14
N ALA A 334 3.04 -10.39 7.87
CA ALA A 334 3.89 -10.78 6.75
C ALA A 334 5.35 -10.36 6.94
N LEU A 335 5.56 -9.11 7.36
CA LEU A 335 6.87 -8.58 7.68
C LEU A 335 7.52 -9.40 8.79
N TRP A 336 6.86 -9.55 9.93
CA TRP A 336 7.44 -10.21 11.09
C TRP A 336 7.77 -11.69 10.85
N SER A 337 6.86 -12.42 10.22
CA SER A 337 7.11 -13.83 9.89
C SER A 337 8.28 -14.01 8.93
N ARG A 338 8.53 -13.08 7.99
CA ARG A 338 9.65 -13.16 7.04
C ARG A 338 10.99 -12.82 7.68
N GLU A 339 11.02 -11.83 8.56
CA GLU A 339 12.26 -11.40 9.24
C GLU A 339 12.63 -12.32 10.43
N GLY A 340 11.87 -13.40 10.66
CA GLY A 340 12.13 -14.36 11.74
C GLY A 340 11.81 -13.82 13.13
N PHE A 341 10.86 -12.89 13.22
CA PHE A 341 10.38 -12.35 14.49
C PHE A 341 9.29 -13.21 15.10
#